data_AF-T0Y1V4-F1
#
_entry.id   AF-T0Y1V4-F1
#
_cell.length_a   1.000
_cell.length_b   1.000
_cell.length_c   1.000
_cell.angle_alpha   90.00
_cell.angle_beta   90.00
_cell.angle_gamma   90.00
#
_symmetry.space_group_name_H-M   'P 1'
#
loop_
_entity.id
_entity.type
_entity.pdbx_description
1 polymer ?
#
loop_
_entity_poly.entity_id
_entity_poly.type
_entity_poly.pdbx_seq_one_letter_code
_entity_poly.pdbx_strand_id
1 'polypeptide(L)'
;ATANSMEGVPAALADRCLTLSLQGLSPAERVEAARTRIWPRLLEYYGLPTGLCPLDGDALRYLVLECARPGETGLRGVQSRLEACLLRAAAIGFDHVWPVPVTRALIAEALAPLSTTVKTRRLGFAIPESLDPAAGQRPQVHKHELQGRS
;
A
#
# COMPACT_ATOMS: atom_id res chain seq x y z
N ALA A 1 6.79 8.84 -26.17
CA ALA A 1 5.84 9.64 -25.37
C ALA A 1 4.68 8.76 -24.93
N THR A 2 3.92 9.14 -23.90
CA THR A 2 2.68 8.45 -23.48
C THR A 2 1.53 9.44 -23.50
N ALA A 3 0.36 9.03 -23.99
CA ALA A 3 -0.84 9.85 -24.01
C ALA A 3 -2.06 9.01 -23.59
N ASN A 4 -2.97 9.58 -22.82
CA ASN A 4 -4.21 8.90 -22.43
C ASN A 4 -5.26 8.93 -23.55
N SER A 5 -5.14 9.88 -24.48
CA SER A 5 -5.97 10.03 -25.67
C SER A 5 -5.13 10.59 -26.82
N MET A 6 -5.54 10.30 -28.06
CA MET A 6 -4.97 10.93 -29.26
C MET A 6 -5.52 12.34 -29.48
N GLU A 7 -6.61 12.69 -28.81
CA GLU A 7 -7.18 14.03 -28.82
C GLU A 7 -6.16 15.04 -28.24
N GLY A 8 -5.82 16.06 -29.01
CA GLY A 8 -4.84 17.08 -28.63
C GLY A 8 -3.37 16.73 -28.93
N VAL A 9 -3.07 15.54 -29.44
CA VAL A 9 -1.72 15.21 -29.92
C VAL A 9 -1.47 15.88 -31.28
N PRO A 10 -0.40 16.70 -31.44
CA PRO A 10 -0.12 17.36 -32.72
C PRO A 10 0.13 16.35 -33.85
N ALA A 11 -0.48 16.58 -35.02
CA ALA A 11 -0.37 15.68 -36.18
C ALA A 11 1.07 15.38 -36.60
N ALA A 12 1.95 16.39 -36.56
CA ALA A 12 3.37 16.24 -36.89
C ALA A 12 4.13 15.26 -35.96
N LEU A 13 3.68 15.10 -34.71
CA LEU A 13 4.24 14.11 -33.79
C LEU A 13 3.57 12.75 -33.99
N ALA A 14 2.25 12.72 -34.22
CA ALA A 14 1.50 11.49 -34.44
C ALA A 14 2.04 10.70 -35.66
N ASP A 15 2.34 11.39 -36.76
CA ASP A 15 2.89 10.78 -37.99
C ASP A 15 4.27 10.14 -37.80
N ARG A 16 5.01 10.57 -36.77
CA ARG A 16 6.38 10.12 -36.48
C ARG A 16 6.44 9.11 -35.33
N CYS A 17 5.32 8.86 -34.65
CA CYS A 17 5.26 7.99 -33.48
C CYS A 17 4.50 6.71 -33.79
N LEU A 18 5.07 5.56 -33.41
CA LEU A 18 4.30 4.31 -33.36
C LEU A 18 3.22 4.43 -32.28
N THR A 19 1.96 4.26 -32.68
CA THR A 19 0.83 4.27 -31.75
C THR A 19 0.58 2.85 -31.24
N LEU A 20 0.74 2.66 -29.92
CA LEU A 20 0.42 1.41 -29.23
C LEU A 20 -0.76 1.66 -28.29
N SER A 21 -1.86 0.93 -28.49
CA SER A 21 -3.03 1.01 -27.60
C SER A 21 -2.86 0.04 -26.44
N LEU A 22 -2.85 0.57 -25.21
CA LEU A 22 -2.82 -0.23 -24.00
C LEU A 22 -4.24 -0.52 -23.55
N GLN A 23 -4.62 -1.79 -23.57
CA GLN A 23 -5.91 -2.22 -23.04
C GLN A 23 -5.90 -2.19 -21.51
N GLY A 24 -7.07 -1.93 -20.92
CA GLY A 24 -7.27 -2.02 -19.48
C GLY A 24 -7.16 -3.45 -18.97
N LEU A 25 -6.94 -3.60 -17.67
CA LEU A 25 -6.82 -4.92 -17.05
C LEU A 25 -8.20 -5.52 -16.77
N SER A 26 -8.35 -6.82 -17.01
CA SER A 26 -9.50 -7.58 -16.55
C SER A 26 -9.57 -7.63 -15.02
N PRO A 27 -10.73 -7.93 -14.42
CA PRO A 27 -10.85 -8.02 -12.97
C PRO A 27 -9.88 -9.03 -12.33
N ALA A 28 -9.68 -10.19 -12.97
CA ALA A 28 -8.76 -11.21 -12.48
C ALA A 28 -7.30 -10.73 -12.53
N GLU A 29 -6.89 -10.08 -13.63
CA GLU A 29 -5.55 -9.50 -13.75
C GLU A 29 -5.33 -8.38 -12.72
N ARG A 30 -6.37 -7.61 -12.39
CA ARG A 30 -6.28 -6.57 -11.35
C ARG A 30 -6.07 -7.18 -9.97
N VAL A 31 -6.75 -8.26 -9.63
CA VAL A 31 -6.54 -9.01 -8.38
C VAL A 31 -5.12 -9.57 -8.32
N GLU A 32 -4.67 -10.21 -9.40
CA GLU A 32 -3.34 -10.81 -9.44
C GLU A 32 -2.24 -9.73 -9.36
N ALA A 33 -2.39 -8.62 -10.07
CA ALA A 33 -1.50 -7.47 -9.99
C ALA A 33 -1.44 -6.87 -8.58
N ALA A 34 -2.61 -6.74 -7.94
CA ALA A 34 -2.71 -6.21 -6.60
C ALA A 34 -1.99 -7.10 -5.59
N ARG A 35 -2.16 -8.42 -5.69
CA ARG A 35 -1.52 -9.41 -4.81
C ARG A 35 0.00 -9.48 -4.99
N THR A 36 0.46 -9.58 -6.24
CA THR A 36 1.86 -9.90 -6.54
C THR A 36 2.78 -8.70 -6.60
N ARG A 37 2.23 -7.52 -6.94
CA ARG A 37 3.03 -6.32 -7.20
C ARG A 37 2.67 -5.16 -6.28
N ILE A 38 1.39 -4.82 -6.18
CA ILE A 38 0.99 -3.63 -5.40
C ILE A 38 1.18 -3.85 -3.91
N TRP A 39 0.61 -4.93 -3.37
CA TRP A 39 0.62 -5.19 -1.92
C TRP A 39 2.04 -5.32 -1.36
N PRO A 40 2.95 -6.12 -1.94
CA PRO A 40 4.32 -6.22 -1.44
C PRO A 40 5.07 -4.89 -1.50
N ARG A 41 4.87 -4.09 -2.57
CA ARG A 41 5.50 -2.77 -2.72
C ARG A 41 4.96 -1.75 -1.73
N LEU A 42 3.67 -1.80 -1.39
CA LEU A 42 3.11 -0.95 -0.35
C LEU A 42 3.72 -1.29 1.01
N LEU A 43 3.77 -2.57 1.36
CA LEU A 43 4.39 -3.02 2.61
C LEU A 43 5.86 -2.58 2.70
N GLU A 44 6.63 -2.79 1.63
CA GLU A 44 8.02 -2.32 1.54
C GLU A 44 8.13 -0.79 1.69
N TYR A 45 7.26 -0.03 1.01
CA TYR A 45 7.25 1.44 1.08
C TYR A 45 7.00 1.97 2.50
N TYR A 46 6.16 1.29 3.28
CA TYR A 46 5.90 1.62 4.68
C TYR A 46 6.83 0.91 5.67
N GLY A 47 7.79 0.13 5.18
CA GLY A 47 8.76 -0.60 6.00
C GLY A 47 8.16 -1.76 6.81
N LEU A 48 7.03 -2.32 6.38
CA LEU A 48 6.33 -3.41 7.07
C LEU A 48 6.69 -4.78 6.44
N PRO A 49 7.09 -5.80 7.23
CA PRO A 49 7.26 -7.16 6.77
C PRO A 49 5.95 -7.75 6.20
N THR A 50 6.08 -8.62 5.19
CA THR A 50 4.94 -9.29 4.53
C THR A 50 4.03 -10.08 5.47
N GLY A 51 4.56 -10.54 6.60
CA GLY A 51 3.81 -11.29 7.61
C GLY A 51 2.97 -10.44 8.57
N LEU A 52 3.20 -9.12 8.66
CA LEU A 52 2.50 -8.28 9.65
C LEU A 52 1.07 -7.92 9.24
N CYS A 53 0.83 -7.80 7.94
CA CYS A 53 -0.47 -7.47 7.38
C CYS A 53 -0.86 -8.54 6.34
N PRO A 54 -1.23 -9.76 6.77
CA PRO A 54 -1.68 -10.78 5.85
C PRO A 54 -2.97 -10.31 5.17
N LEU A 55 -2.97 -10.34 3.83
CA LEU A 55 -4.10 -9.91 3.02
C LEU A 55 -4.93 -11.11 2.61
N ASP A 56 -6.17 -11.16 3.10
CA ASP A 56 -7.11 -12.22 2.74
C ASP A 56 -7.49 -12.15 1.25
N GLY A 57 -7.58 -13.32 0.62
CA GLY A 57 -7.81 -13.42 -0.82
C GLY A 57 -9.20 -12.93 -1.23
N ASP A 58 -10.23 -13.28 -0.45
CA ASP A 58 -11.59 -12.83 -0.70
C ASP A 58 -11.77 -11.35 -0.36
N ALA A 59 -11.10 -10.86 0.68
CA ALA A 59 -11.01 -9.44 1.00
C ALA A 59 -10.38 -8.63 -0.14
N LEU A 60 -9.28 -9.13 -0.74
CA LEU A 60 -8.65 -8.48 -1.89
C LEU A 60 -9.57 -8.47 -3.11
N ARG A 61 -10.24 -9.61 -3.41
CA ARG A 61 -11.22 -9.69 -4.49
C ARG A 61 -12.35 -8.68 -4.29
N TYR A 62 -12.90 -8.62 -3.09
CA TYR A 62 -13.92 -7.64 -2.71
C TYR A 62 -13.43 -6.20 -2.92
N LEU A 63 -12.22 -5.85 -2.48
CA LEU A 63 -11.68 -4.50 -2.67
C LEU A 63 -11.53 -4.12 -4.13
N VAL A 64 -11.03 -5.04 -4.97
CA VAL A 64 -10.77 -4.78 -6.39
C VAL A 64 -12.06 -4.63 -7.19
N LEU A 65 -13.08 -5.45 -6.87
CA LEU A 65 -14.35 -5.51 -7.59
C LEU A 65 -15.34 -4.45 -7.11
N GLU A 66 -15.51 -4.33 -5.79
CA GLU A 66 -16.62 -3.58 -5.19
C GLU A 66 -16.19 -2.23 -4.65
N CYS A 67 -14.96 -2.13 -4.14
CA CYS A 67 -14.53 -0.89 -3.50
C CYS A 67 -13.89 0.07 -4.49
N ALA A 68 -13.15 -0.41 -5.50
CA ALA A 68 -12.38 0.38 -6.48
C ALA A 68 -13.24 1.42 -7.24
N ARG A 69 -12.60 2.37 -7.95
CA ARG A 69 -13.36 3.43 -8.64
C ARG A 69 -14.22 2.81 -9.75
N PRO A 70 -15.53 3.13 -9.82
CA PRO A 70 -16.39 2.64 -10.89
C PRO A 70 -15.83 2.99 -12.27
N GLY A 71 -15.85 2.05 -13.20
CA GLY A 71 -15.35 2.23 -14.57
C GLY A 71 -13.82 2.29 -14.71
N GLU A 72 -13.05 2.19 -13.62
CA GLU A 72 -11.59 2.14 -13.70
C GLU A 72 -11.12 0.75 -14.12
N THR A 73 -10.44 0.68 -15.26
CA THR A 73 -9.78 -0.54 -15.76
C THR A 73 -8.32 -0.66 -15.34
N GLY A 74 -7.77 0.41 -14.73
CA GLY A 74 -6.44 0.46 -14.15
C GLY A 74 -6.38 0.02 -12.68
N LEU A 75 -5.28 0.41 -12.01
CA LEU A 75 -4.95 -0.01 -10.64
C LEU A 75 -4.83 1.16 -9.65
N ARG A 76 -5.00 2.41 -10.07
CA ARG A 76 -4.80 3.58 -9.22
C ARG A 76 -5.80 3.59 -8.06
N GLY A 77 -7.06 3.33 -8.33
CA GLY A 77 -8.10 3.23 -7.31
C GLY A 77 -7.90 2.04 -6.38
N VAL A 78 -7.36 0.92 -6.89
CA VAL A 78 -7.03 -0.27 -6.10
C VAL A 78 -5.89 0.04 -5.13
N GLN A 79 -4.79 0.59 -5.65
CA GLN A 79 -3.62 0.97 -4.86
C GLN A 79 -3.98 1.93 -3.73
N SER A 80 -4.72 3.00 -4.04
CA SER A 80 -5.12 3.99 -3.04
C SER A 80 -5.97 3.40 -1.91
N ARG A 81 -6.79 2.38 -2.19
CA ARG A 81 -7.62 1.72 -1.17
C ARG A 81 -6.84 0.71 -0.36
N LEU A 82 -5.93 -0.03 -1.00
CA LEU A 82 -4.99 -0.91 -0.29
C LEU A 82 -4.11 -0.10 0.66
N GLU A 83 -3.64 1.07 0.23
CA GLU A 83 -2.87 2.01 1.06
C GLU A 83 -3.69 2.46 2.28
N ALA A 84 -4.95 2.85 2.09
CA ALA A 84 -5.84 3.20 3.22
C ALA A 84 -6.04 2.03 4.20
N CYS A 85 -6.24 0.81 3.70
CA CYS A 85 -6.36 -0.39 4.52
C CYS A 85 -5.07 -0.68 5.29
N LEU A 86 -3.91 -0.51 4.65
CA LEU A 86 -2.61 -0.71 5.27
C LEU A 86 -2.37 0.30 6.40
N LEU A 87 -2.69 1.58 6.17
CA LEU A 87 -2.57 2.62 7.20
C LEU A 87 -3.48 2.33 8.40
N ARG A 88 -4.70 1.82 8.15
CA ARG A 88 -5.60 1.40 9.24
C ARG A 88 -5.04 0.21 10.01
N ALA A 89 -4.56 -0.82 9.30
CA ALA A 89 -3.93 -1.99 9.92
C ALA A 89 -2.70 -1.59 10.74
N ALA A 90 -1.89 -0.65 10.25
CA ALA A 90 -0.72 -0.13 10.95
C ALA A 90 -1.08 0.64 12.22
N ALA A 91 -2.16 1.44 12.21
CA ALA A 91 -2.66 2.09 13.40
C ALA A 91 -3.11 1.07 14.47
N ILE A 92 -3.88 0.05 14.06
CA ILE A 92 -4.33 -1.03 14.96
C ILE A 92 -3.14 -1.81 15.53
N GLY A 93 -2.17 -2.17 14.70
CA GLY A 93 -1.00 -2.94 15.11
C GLY A 93 -0.07 -2.18 16.04
N PHE A 94 -0.04 -0.84 15.94
CA PHE A 94 0.72 0.01 16.86
C PHE A 94 0.10 0.05 18.26
N ASP A 95 -1.22 0.14 18.37
CA ASP A 95 -1.93 0.22 19.66
C ASP A 95 -2.11 -1.14 20.35
N HIS A 96 -2.00 -2.24 19.59
CA HIS A 96 -2.33 -3.58 20.07
C HIS A 96 -1.25 -4.62 19.75
N VAL A 97 -1.58 -5.59 18.87
CA VAL A 97 -0.80 -6.80 18.64
C VAL A 97 -0.75 -7.08 17.14
N TRP A 98 0.41 -7.49 16.66
CA TRP A 98 0.64 -8.00 15.31
C TRP A 98 0.51 -9.53 15.27
N PRO A 99 0.14 -10.13 14.12
CA PRO A 99 -0.21 -9.51 12.85
C PRO A 99 -1.66 -8.99 12.80
N VAL A 100 -1.92 -7.98 11.96
CA VAL A 100 -3.26 -7.44 11.72
C VAL A 100 -3.74 -7.85 10.32
N PRO A 101 -4.64 -8.85 10.21
CA PRO A 101 -5.12 -9.31 8.92
C PRO A 101 -6.01 -8.27 8.24
N VAL A 102 -5.77 -8.02 6.95
CA VAL A 102 -6.60 -7.17 6.11
C VAL A 102 -7.80 -7.98 5.65
N THR A 103 -8.85 -7.97 6.46
CA THR A 103 -10.13 -8.65 6.21
C THR A 103 -11.14 -7.73 5.56
N ARG A 104 -12.26 -8.30 5.08
CA ARG A 104 -13.38 -7.52 4.55
C ARG A 104 -13.95 -6.50 5.56
N ALA A 105 -13.96 -6.85 6.85
CA ALA A 105 -14.40 -5.94 7.91
C ALA A 105 -13.45 -4.74 8.03
N LEU A 106 -12.14 -4.98 8.04
CA LEU A 106 -11.14 -3.92 8.09
C LEU A 106 -11.21 -3.02 6.85
N ILE A 107 -11.46 -3.59 5.66
CA ILE A 107 -11.66 -2.80 4.43
C ILE A 107 -12.89 -1.89 4.56
N ALA A 108 -14.03 -2.43 5.02
CA ALA A 108 -15.24 -1.63 5.20
C ALA A 108 -15.04 -0.49 6.19
N GLU A 109 -14.33 -0.76 7.28
CA GLU A 109 -13.97 0.24 8.30
C GLU A 109 -13.00 1.30 7.75
N ALA A 110 -11.92 0.88 7.09
CA ALA A 110 -10.90 1.78 6.55
C ALA A 110 -11.43 2.71 5.46
N LEU A 111 -12.45 2.27 4.71
CA LEU A 111 -13.08 3.00 3.61
C LEU A 111 -14.39 3.70 4.00
N ALA A 112 -14.81 3.60 5.26
CA ALA A 112 -15.99 4.31 5.74
C ALA A 112 -15.83 5.83 5.55
N PRO A 113 -16.91 6.59 5.27
CA PRO A 113 -16.86 8.00 4.87
C PRO A 113 -16.23 8.96 5.90
N LEU A 114 -15.92 8.50 7.12
CA LEU A 114 -15.22 9.27 8.15
C LEU A 114 -13.69 9.04 8.18
N SER A 115 -13.14 8.22 7.28
CA SER A 115 -11.68 7.99 7.19
C SER A 115 -11.02 9.15 6.45
N THR A 116 -10.84 10.26 7.17
CA THR A 116 -10.17 11.47 6.68
C THR A 116 -8.76 11.16 6.20
N THR A 117 -8.43 11.70 5.04
CA THR A 117 -7.10 11.86 4.45
C THR A 117 -5.99 11.88 5.50
N VAL A 118 -5.35 10.73 5.71
CA VAL A 118 -4.06 10.69 6.41
C VAL A 118 -3.06 11.32 5.45
N LYS A 119 -2.62 12.55 5.72
CA LYS A 119 -1.47 13.14 5.05
C LYS A 119 -0.30 12.19 5.24
N THR A 120 0.17 11.58 4.15
CA THR A 120 1.33 10.69 4.08
C THR A 120 2.59 11.50 4.39
N ARG A 121 2.82 11.81 5.66
CA ARG A 121 4.16 12.12 6.16
C ARG A 121 4.83 10.77 6.35
N ARG A 122 6.08 10.64 5.91
CA ARG A 122 6.91 9.42 6.02
C ARG A 122 6.90 8.91 7.47
N LEU A 123 5.90 8.12 7.82
CA LEU A 123 5.76 7.51 9.13
C LEU A 123 6.64 6.28 9.07
N GLY A 124 7.85 6.40 9.61
CA GLY A 124 8.56 5.24 10.06
C GLY A 124 7.72 4.64 11.19
N PHE A 125 6.82 3.73 10.84
CA PHE A 125 6.12 2.93 11.83
C PHE A 125 7.21 2.13 12.55
N ALA A 126 7.48 2.47 13.81
CA ALA A 126 8.40 1.69 14.62
C ALA A 126 7.75 0.32 14.86
N ILE A 127 8.25 -0.71 14.18
CA ILE A 127 7.86 -2.09 14.44
C ILE A 127 8.34 -2.42 15.85
N PRO A 128 7.52 -3.04 16.72
CA PRO A 128 7.98 -3.49 18.02
C PRO A 128 9.21 -4.39 17.86
N GLU A 129 10.22 -4.20 18.72
CA GLU A 129 11.54 -4.86 18.64
C GLU A 129 11.44 -6.39 18.54
N SER A 130 10.39 -7.00 19.10
CA SER A 130 10.11 -8.44 19.04
C SER A 130 9.72 -8.96 17.64
N LEU A 131 9.35 -8.08 16.71
CA LEU A 131 9.01 -8.41 15.31
C LEU A 131 9.95 -7.75 14.29
N ASP A 132 10.98 -7.03 14.73
CA ASP A 132 12.02 -6.49 13.83
C ASP A 132 13.03 -7.60 13.47
N PRO A 133 13.08 -8.08 12.22
CA PRO A 133 14.03 -9.12 11.80
C PRO A 133 15.51 -8.67 11.92
N ALA A 134 15.79 -7.38 12.11
CA ALA A 134 17.13 -6.83 12.32
C ALA A 134 17.50 -6.59 13.79
N ALA A 135 16.60 -6.82 14.76
CA ALA A 135 16.85 -6.56 16.18
C ALA A 135 18.00 -7.42 16.74
N GLY A 136 18.18 -8.65 16.25
CA GLY A 136 19.25 -9.57 16.70
C GLY A 136 20.65 -9.25 16.17
N GLN A 137 20.81 -8.29 15.25
CA GLN A 137 22.10 -8.00 14.58
C GLN A 137 22.68 -6.61 14.88
N ARG A 138 22.02 -5.79 15.70
CA ARG A 138 22.57 -4.49 16.09
C ARG A 138 23.52 -4.67 17.28
N PRO A 139 24.75 -4.12 17.21
CA PRO A 139 25.60 -4.06 18.39
C PRO A 139 24.90 -3.22 19.47
N GLN A 140 24.70 -3.81 20.65
CA GLN A 140 24.14 -3.17 21.83
C GLN A 140 25.06 -2.01 22.24
N VAL A 141 24.69 -0.78 21.88
CA VAL A 141 25.43 0.41 22.31
C VAL A 141 25.09 0.64 23.79
N HIS A 142 25.94 0.15 24.69
CA HIS A 142 25.80 0.40 26.12
C HIS A 142 25.90 1.90 26.38
N LYS A 143 24.78 2.51 26.77
CA LYS A 143 24.74 3.89 27.24
C LYS A 143 25.31 3.90 28.66
N HIS A 144 26.57 4.30 28.80
CA HIS A 144 27.18 4.51 30.10
C HIS A 144 26.57 5.78 30.71
N GLU A 145 25.73 5.61 31.73
CA GLU A 145 25.28 6.70 32.59
C GLU A 145 26.50 7.33 33.29
N LEU A 146 26.76 8.60 33.02
CA LEU A 146 27.63 9.41 33.86
C LEU A 146 26.75 10.08 34.91
N GLN A 147 26.76 9.46 36.09
CA GLN A 147 26.23 10.00 37.33
C GLN A 147 26.99 11.27 37.72
N GLY A 148 26.26 12.20 38.35
CA GLY A 148 26.61 13.60 38.53
C GLY A 148 27.92 13.92 39.24
N ARG A 149 28.25 15.21 39.24
CA ARG A 149 28.90 15.87 40.37
C ARG A 149 28.50 17.34 40.44
N SER A 150 28.36 17.74 41.70
CA SER A 150 27.96 19.00 42.31
C SER A 150 28.61 20.26 41.76
#